data_AF-A0A9W8TLW6-F1
#
_entry.id   AF-A0A9W8TLW6-F1
#
_cell.length_a   1.000
_cell.length_b   1.000
_cell.length_c   1.000
_cell.angle_alpha   90.00
_cell.angle_beta   90.00
_cell.angle_gamma   90.00
#
_symmetry.space_group_name_H-M   'P 1'
#
loop_
_entity.id
_entity.type
_entity.pdbx_description
1 polymer ?
#
loop_
_entity_poly.entity_id
_entity_poly.type
_entity_poly.pdbx_seq_one_letter_code
_entity_poly.pdbx_strand_id
1 'polypeptide(L)'
;MTESAIEEHFTRERTIPARTPQNYHPAYPVYTARWSKSATDLVMAVLGMQFASKDDRTPESRVKLFSFLESKGTDGATRRSFFEVASVTDASGYYNEAIIAYWPSNSAYKNWAAESGFQAWWDGLDPERGSHGWFMEVFFPTMDRIETAYTNNEIAEGAAHLKDSISGAITEHGYWGSMRDRLPTSQTRPLEVTGQTGA
;
A
#
# COMPACT_ATOMS: atom_id res chain seq x y z
N MET A 1 26.14 -13.03 -3.58
CA MET A 1 25.46 -12.95 -4.89
C MET A 1 24.19 -12.16 -4.68
N THR A 2 23.85 -11.27 -5.61
CA THR A 2 22.56 -10.59 -5.62
C THR A 2 21.53 -11.46 -6.35
N GLU A 3 20.25 -11.22 -6.09
CA GLU A 3 19.13 -11.81 -6.83
C GLU A 3 18.34 -10.73 -7.58
N SER A 4 17.34 -11.12 -8.38
CA SER A 4 16.43 -10.14 -9.01
C SER A 4 15.34 -9.72 -8.04
N ALA A 5 14.91 -8.47 -8.11
CA ALA A 5 13.74 -7.97 -7.40
C ALA A 5 12.44 -8.64 -7.87
N ILE A 6 12.35 -9.03 -9.14
CA ILE A 6 11.18 -9.72 -9.68
C ILE A 6 11.26 -11.20 -9.29
N GLU A 7 10.23 -11.72 -8.63
CA GLU A 7 10.17 -13.14 -8.27
C GLU A 7 10.06 -14.03 -9.52
N GLU A 8 10.62 -15.23 -9.43
CA GLU A 8 10.69 -16.20 -10.54
C GLU A 8 9.32 -16.43 -11.21
N HIS A 9 8.25 -16.55 -10.42
CA HIS A 9 6.90 -16.80 -10.92
C HIS A 9 6.29 -15.61 -11.70
N PHE A 10 6.83 -14.40 -11.52
CA PHE A 10 6.49 -13.23 -12.32
C PHE A 10 7.47 -12.95 -13.47
N THR A 11 8.56 -13.70 -13.58
CA THR A 11 9.54 -13.51 -14.66
C THR A 11 8.89 -13.84 -16.01
N ARG A 12 9.12 -12.98 -17.01
CA ARG A 12 8.61 -13.11 -18.37
C ARG A 12 9.71 -12.74 -19.36
N GLU A 13 9.57 -13.19 -20.60
CA GLU A 13 10.40 -12.67 -21.69
C GLU A 13 10.12 -11.16 -21.84
N ARG A 14 11.19 -10.35 -21.76
CA ARG A 14 11.07 -8.90 -21.83
C ARG A 14 10.78 -8.46 -23.26
N THR A 15 9.68 -7.76 -23.46
CA THR A 15 9.45 -6.94 -24.67
C THR A 15 9.85 -5.48 -24.44
N ILE A 16 10.06 -5.09 -23.18
CA ILE A 16 10.61 -3.80 -22.80
C ILE A 16 11.92 -4.02 -22.02
N PRO A 17 13.07 -3.52 -22.53
CA PRO A 17 14.35 -3.68 -21.87
C PRO A 17 14.37 -3.08 -20.46
N ALA A 18 15.11 -3.74 -19.56
CA ALA A 18 15.47 -3.13 -18.29
C ALA A 18 16.44 -1.97 -18.52
N ARG A 19 16.48 -1.02 -17.58
CA ARG A 19 17.49 0.04 -17.55
C ARG A 19 18.73 -0.34 -16.75
N THR A 20 18.76 -1.53 -16.17
CA THR A 20 19.92 -2.09 -15.48
C THR A 20 21.16 -2.02 -16.39
N PRO A 21 22.24 -1.34 -15.97
CA PRO A 21 23.46 -1.30 -16.75
C PRO A 21 24.05 -2.69 -16.99
N GLN A 22 24.80 -2.85 -18.08
CA GLN A 22 25.51 -4.10 -18.33
C GLN A 22 26.55 -4.35 -17.23
N ASN A 23 26.63 -5.58 -16.73
CA ASN A 23 27.52 -5.98 -15.62
C ASN A 23 27.33 -5.11 -14.36
N TYR A 24 26.09 -4.68 -14.09
CA TYR A 24 25.79 -3.85 -12.94
C TYR A 24 25.98 -4.60 -11.61
N HIS A 25 26.68 -3.95 -10.68
CA HIS A 25 26.82 -4.39 -9.30
C HIS A 25 26.39 -3.24 -8.38
N PRO A 26 25.34 -3.41 -7.58
CA PRO A 26 24.92 -2.37 -6.65
C PRO A 26 25.98 -2.08 -5.58
N ALA A 27 26.10 -0.81 -5.19
CA ALA A 27 27.14 -0.36 -4.25
C ALA A 27 26.83 -0.67 -2.76
N TYR A 28 25.58 -0.98 -2.45
CA TYR A 28 25.08 -1.27 -1.10
C TYR A 28 23.92 -2.27 -1.21
N PRO A 29 23.51 -2.96 -0.14
CA PRO A 29 22.37 -3.86 -0.21
C PRO A 29 21.03 -3.12 -0.16
N VAL A 30 20.07 -3.59 -0.95
CA VAL A 30 18.64 -3.28 -0.83
C VAL A 30 17.89 -4.60 -0.89
N TYR A 31 16.73 -4.65 -0.22
CA TYR A 31 15.88 -5.83 -0.11
C TYR A 31 14.47 -5.51 -0.58
N THR A 32 13.71 -6.52 -0.99
CA THR A 32 12.28 -6.41 -1.32
C THR A 32 11.49 -7.44 -0.52
N ALA A 33 10.23 -7.12 -0.22
CA ALA A 33 9.28 -8.11 0.28
C ALA A 33 9.07 -9.23 -0.74
N ARG A 34 8.91 -10.45 -0.23
CA ARG A 34 8.48 -11.64 -0.98
C ARG A 34 7.11 -12.03 -0.46
N TRP A 35 6.14 -12.10 -1.35
CA TRP A 35 4.77 -12.47 -0.99
C TRP A 35 4.49 -13.90 -1.38
N SER A 36 3.38 -14.44 -0.89
CA SER A 36 2.98 -15.80 -1.25
C SER A 36 2.81 -15.94 -2.76
N LYS A 37 3.24 -17.07 -3.33
CA LYS A 37 3.06 -17.36 -4.76
C LYS A 37 1.58 -17.44 -5.17
N SER A 38 0.67 -17.60 -4.20
CA SER A 38 -0.78 -17.55 -4.41
C SER A 38 -1.38 -16.16 -4.25
N ALA A 39 -0.59 -15.16 -3.79
CA ALA A 39 -1.04 -13.77 -3.71
C ALA A 39 -1.24 -13.22 -5.13
N THR A 40 -2.42 -12.68 -5.37
CA THR A 40 -2.81 -12.13 -6.69
C THR A 40 -2.91 -10.61 -6.66
N ASP A 41 -3.29 -10.07 -5.51
CA ASP A 41 -3.45 -8.65 -5.22
C ASP A 41 -3.23 -8.37 -3.74
N LEU A 42 -3.19 -7.09 -3.39
CA LEU A 42 -3.31 -6.59 -2.03
C LEU A 42 -4.12 -5.30 -2.04
N VAL A 43 -4.52 -4.83 -0.86
CA VAL A 43 -5.19 -3.53 -0.72
C VAL A 43 -4.40 -2.64 0.23
N MET A 44 -4.21 -1.40 -0.17
CA MET A 44 -3.78 -0.30 0.69
C MET A 44 -4.92 0.71 0.76
N ALA A 45 -5.41 1.02 1.96
CA ALA A 45 -6.41 2.07 2.16
C ALA A 45 -5.86 3.17 3.06
N VAL A 46 -6.06 4.42 2.64
CA VAL A 46 -5.82 5.63 3.44
C VAL A 46 -7.18 6.14 3.89
N LEU A 47 -7.44 6.03 5.19
CA LEU A 47 -8.69 6.45 5.83
C LEU A 47 -8.42 7.73 6.63
N GLY A 48 -8.97 8.83 6.17
CA GLY A 48 -8.56 10.17 6.58
C GLY A 48 -9.62 11.01 7.24
N MET A 49 -9.17 11.87 8.14
CA MET A 49 -9.93 12.93 8.79
C MET A 49 -9.22 14.26 8.53
N GLN A 50 -9.96 15.27 8.06
CA GLN A 50 -9.44 16.61 7.80
C GLN A 50 -10.13 17.63 8.70
N PHE A 51 -9.33 18.34 9.49
CA PHE A 51 -9.77 19.35 10.45
C PHE A 51 -9.29 20.74 9.99
N ALA A 52 -9.99 21.80 10.41
CA ALA A 52 -9.57 23.17 10.13
C ALA A 52 -8.19 23.49 10.72
N SER A 53 -7.89 22.94 11.90
CA SER A 53 -6.57 23.01 12.53
C SER A 53 -6.30 21.78 13.39
N LYS A 54 -5.07 21.65 13.91
CA LYS A 54 -4.69 20.56 14.82
C LYS A 54 -5.47 20.59 16.15
N ASP A 55 -5.86 21.78 16.59
CA ASP A 55 -6.55 21.98 17.87
C ASP A 55 -8.02 21.58 17.79
N ASP A 56 -8.60 21.55 16.58
CA ASP A 56 -9.97 21.07 16.33
C ASP A 56 -10.07 19.54 16.33
N ARG A 57 -8.94 18.83 16.45
CA ARG A 57 -8.94 17.37 16.46
C ARG A 57 -9.62 16.84 17.71
N THR A 58 -10.59 15.97 17.48
CA THR A 58 -11.28 15.20 18.52
C THR A 58 -10.82 13.74 18.52
N PRO A 59 -10.55 13.12 19.69
CA PRO A 59 -10.16 11.70 19.76
C PRO A 59 -11.22 10.74 19.19
N GLU A 60 -12.48 11.13 19.23
CA GLU A 60 -13.65 10.33 18.88
C GLU A 60 -13.62 9.84 17.44
N SER A 61 -13.23 10.69 16.48
CA SER A 61 -13.16 10.32 15.06
C SER A 61 -12.16 9.19 14.82
N ARG A 62 -10.98 9.31 15.44
CA ARG A 62 -9.96 8.27 15.35
C ARG A 62 -10.39 7.00 16.06
N VAL A 63 -10.97 7.11 17.26
CA VAL A 63 -11.52 5.94 17.99
C VAL A 63 -12.58 5.25 17.14
N LYS A 64 -13.40 6.00 16.41
CA LYS A 64 -14.40 5.44 15.49
C LYS A 64 -13.75 4.62 14.38
N LEU A 65 -12.73 5.15 13.68
CA LEU A 65 -12.01 4.37 12.67
C LEU A 65 -11.33 3.13 13.28
N PHE A 66 -10.66 3.29 14.42
CA PHE A 66 -10.03 2.16 15.12
C PHE A 66 -11.04 1.10 15.52
N SER A 67 -12.28 1.45 15.85
CA SER A 67 -13.30 0.45 16.22
C SER A 67 -13.63 -0.52 15.07
N PHE A 68 -13.68 -0.06 13.82
CA PHE A 68 -13.93 -0.91 12.65
C PHE A 68 -12.73 -1.80 12.34
N LEU A 69 -11.58 -1.20 12.50
CA LEU A 69 -10.29 -1.77 12.27
C LEU A 69 -10.00 -2.88 13.30
N GLU A 70 -10.26 -2.65 14.59
CA GLU A 70 -10.07 -3.61 15.68
C GLU A 70 -11.18 -4.66 15.79
N SER A 71 -12.29 -4.49 15.04
CA SER A 71 -13.34 -5.50 14.97
C SER A 71 -12.75 -6.85 14.52
N LYS A 72 -12.90 -7.87 15.36
CA LYS A 72 -12.55 -9.23 15.01
C LYS A 72 -13.67 -9.75 14.11
N GLY A 73 -13.44 -9.83 12.80
CA GLY A 73 -14.37 -10.55 11.93
C GLY A 73 -14.46 -12.02 12.35
N THR A 74 -15.52 -12.69 11.92
CA THR A 74 -15.91 -14.00 12.46
C THR A 74 -14.93 -15.12 12.10
N ASP A 75 -14.18 -14.95 11.01
CA ASP A 75 -13.05 -15.79 10.65
C ASP A 75 -11.78 -14.93 10.53
N GLY A 76 -10.64 -15.46 10.99
CA GLY A 76 -9.33 -14.79 10.91
C GLY A 76 -8.90 -14.37 9.50
N ALA A 77 -9.67 -14.75 8.46
CA ALA A 77 -9.57 -14.33 7.06
C ALA A 77 -9.90 -12.85 6.79
N THR A 78 -10.55 -12.15 7.73
CA THR A 78 -10.85 -10.71 7.65
C THR A 78 -9.76 -9.83 8.27
N ARG A 79 -8.74 -10.44 8.87
CA ARG A 79 -7.72 -9.73 9.63
C ARG A 79 -6.87 -8.88 8.69
N ARG A 80 -7.02 -7.55 8.80
CA ARG A 80 -5.98 -6.61 8.35
C ARG A 80 -4.64 -7.00 8.98
N SER A 81 -3.57 -6.95 8.21
CA SER A 81 -2.29 -7.41 8.73
C SER A 81 -1.57 -6.33 9.52
N PHE A 82 -1.69 -5.08 9.07
CA PHE A 82 -1.01 -3.94 9.67
C PHE A 82 -1.73 -2.64 9.35
N PHE A 83 -1.54 -1.66 10.22
CA PHE A 83 -1.88 -0.27 9.95
C PHE A 83 -0.93 0.67 10.69
N GLU A 84 -0.80 1.87 10.16
CA GLU A 84 -0.01 2.95 10.73
C GLU A 84 -0.82 4.25 10.70
N VAL A 85 -0.38 5.24 11.48
CA VAL A 85 -1.05 6.54 11.58
C VAL A 85 -0.08 7.62 11.13
N ALA A 86 -0.54 8.51 10.27
CA ALA A 86 0.19 9.67 9.80
C ALA A 86 -0.62 10.95 10.02
N SER A 87 0.07 12.08 10.15
CA SER A 87 -0.59 13.39 10.20
C SER A 87 0.22 14.45 9.48
N VAL A 88 -0.47 15.38 8.82
CA VAL A 88 0.15 16.49 8.09
C VAL A 88 -0.76 17.71 8.11
N THR A 89 -0.19 18.91 8.29
CA THR A 89 -0.88 20.15 7.92
C THR A 89 -0.58 20.43 6.46
N ASP A 90 -1.63 20.46 5.62
CA ASP A 90 -1.46 20.67 4.18
C ASP A 90 -1.15 22.14 3.83
N ALA A 91 -0.88 22.39 2.55
CA ALA A 91 -0.52 23.72 2.05
C ALA A 91 -1.65 24.76 2.19
N SER A 92 -2.90 24.31 2.42
CA SER A 92 -4.06 25.17 2.66
C SER A 92 -4.29 25.42 4.17
N GLY A 93 -3.47 24.83 5.04
CA GLY A 93 -3.53 25.02 6.49
C GLY A 93 -4.42 24.01 7.22
N TYR A 94 -5.07 23.07 6.53
CA TYR A 94 -5.92 22.06 7.17
C TYR A 94 -5.06 20.96 7.78
N TYR A 95 -5.45 20.47 8.95
CA TYR A 95 -4.77 19.37 9.63
C TYR A 95 -5.42 18.05 9.23
N ASN A 96 -4.64 17.16 8.64
CA ASN A 96 -5.08 15.84 8.19
C ASN A 96 -4.47 14.78 9.12
N GLU A 97 -5.29 13.87 9.62
CA GLU A 97 -4.86 12.63 10.29
C GLU A 97 -5.39 11.44 9.48
N ALA A 98 -4.54 10.49 9.16
CA ALA A 98 -4.89 9.35 8.33
C ALA A 98 -4.39 8.04 8.93
N ILE A 99 -5.21 7.00 8.77
CA ILE A 99 -4.82 5.62 9.04
C ILE A 99 -4.54 4.95 7.71
N ILE A 100 -3.33 4.43 7.56
CA ILE A 100 -2.90 3.68 6.37
C ILE A 100 -2.95 2.21 6.74
N ALA A 101 -3.81 1.43 6.09
CA ALA A 101 -4.06 0.03 6.43
C ALA A 101 -3.88 -0.89 5.22
N TYR A 102 -3.45 -2.12 5.49
CA TYR A 102 -3.10 -3.11 4.47
C TYR A 102 -3.87 -4.42 4.65
N TRP A 103 -4.43 -4.93 3.55
CA TRP A 103 -5.10 -6.24 3.49
C TRP A 103 -4.41 -7.16 2.48
N PRO A 104 -4.37 -8.47 2.75
CA PRO A 104 -3.70 -9.45 1.91
C PRO A 104 -4.42 -9.74 0.59
N SER A 105 -5.65 -9.24 0.40
CA SER A 105 -6.38 -9.35 -0.86
C SER A 105 -7.58 -8.40 -0.94
N ASN A 106 -8.07 -8.20 -2.15
CA ASN A 106 -9.31 -7.50 -2.47
C ASN A 106 -10.51 -8.09 -1.71
N SER A 107 -10.59 -9.42 -1.64
CA SER A 107 -11.66 -10.13 -0.92
C SER A 107 -11.60 -9.88 0.59
N ALA A 108 -10.39 -9.87 1.17
CA ALA A 108 -10.22 -9.58 2.60
C ALA A 108 -10.66 -8.16 2.95
N TYR A 109 -10.33 -7.16 2.11
CA TYR A 109 -10.80 -5.78 2.29
C TYR A 109 -12.33 -5.69 2.19
N LYS A 110 -12.95 -6.30 1.16
CA LYS A 110 -14.42 -6.26 0.97
C LYS A 110 -15.17 -6.93 2.13
N ASN A 111 -14.69 -8.08 2.59
CA ASN A 111 -15.27 -8.77 3.73
C ASN A 111 -15.14 -7.93 5.00
N TRP A 112 -13.95 -7.36 5.26
CA TRP A 112 -13.76 -6.43 6.38
C TRP A 112 -14.72 -5.24 6.30
N ALA A 113 -14.83 -4.58 5.15
CA ALA A 113 -15.67 -3.41 4.97
C ALA A 113 -17.15 -3.71 5.27
N ALA A 114 -17.63 -4.89 4.85
CA ALA A 114 -18.99 -5.34 5.12
C ALA A 114 -19.20 -5.80 6.57
N GLU A 115 -18.38 -6.73 7.07
CA GLU A 115 -18.57 -7.38 8.37
C GLU A 115 -18.30 -6.46 9.56
N SER A 116 -17.35 -5.52 9.42
CA SER A 116 -17.07 -4.54 10.49
C SER A 116 -18.16 -3.48 10.61
N GLY A 117 -19.06 -3.37 9.62
CA GLY A 117 -20.00 -2.26 9.50
C GLY A 117 -19.36 -0.95 9.01
N PHE A 118 -18.08 -0.97 8.61
CA PHE A 118 -17.38 0.20 8.07
C PHE A 118 -18.08 0.75 6.83
N GLN A 119 -18.42 -0.10 5.86
CA GLN A 119 -19.05 0.32 4.61
C GLN A 119 -20.40 0.99 4.88
N ALA A 120 -21.24 0.38 5.71
CA ALA A 120 -22.54 0.94 6.07
C ALA A 120 -22.41 2.27 6.83
N TRP A 121 -21.39 2.42 7.69
CA TRP A 121 -21.10 3.68 8.35
C TRP A 121 -20.61 4.75 7.37
N TRP A 122 -19.69 4.40 6.48
CA TRP A 122 -19.13 5.30 5.48
C TRP A 122 -20.20 5.84 4.54
N ASP A 123 -21.04 4.95 3.99
CA ASP A 123 -22.13 5.31 3.08
C ASP A 123 -23.24 6.11 3.78
N GLY A 124 -23.34 5.99 5.11
CA GLY A 124 -24.29 6.72 5.94
C GLY A 124 -23.79 8.06 6.47
N LEU A 125 -22.55 8.47 6.15
CA LEU A 125 -22.04 9.78 6.56
C LEU A 125 -22.85 10.89 5.88
N ASP A 126 -23.22 11.90 6.67
CA ASP A 126 -23.82 13.14 6.19
C ASP A 126 -22.76 14.25 6.24
N PRO A 127 -22.19 14.66 5.09
CA PRO A 127 -21.16 15.69 5.04
C PRO A 127 -21.60 17.04 5.63
N GLU A 128 -22.90 17.36 5.59
CA GLU A 128 -23.43 18.64 6.08
C GLU A 128 -23.51 18.70 7.62
N ARG A 129 -23.50 17.53 8.28
CA ARG A 129 -23.58 17.42 9.75
C ARG A 129 -22.24 17.14 10.42
N GLY A 130 -21.20 16.90 9.64
CA GLY A 130 -19.86 16.61 10.16
C GLY A 130 -19.18 17.85 10.76
N SER A 131 -18.44 17.67 11.86
CA SER A 131 -17.57 18.72 12.42
C SER A 131 -16.21 18.85 11.72
N HIS A 132 -15.90 17.91 10.82
CA HIS A 132 -14.64 17.78 10.09
C HIS A 132 -14.88 16.94 8.83
N GLY A 133 -13.94 16.99 7.88
CA GLY A 133 -13.99 16.21 6.65
C GLY A 133 -13.54 14.77 6.85
N TRP A 134 -14.16 13.85 6.11
CA TRP A 134 -13.70 12.47 5.95
C TRP A 134 -13.23 12.25 4.53
N PHE A 135 -12.15 11.50 4.34
CA PHE A 135 -11.71 11.06 3.01
C PHE A 135 -11.24 9.61 3.03
N MET A 136 -11.34 8.95 1.88
CA MET A 136 -10.93 7.56 1.70
C MET A 136 -10.28 7.40 0.33
N GLU A 137 -9.05 6.92 0.32
CA GLU A 137 -8.30 6.57 -0.89
C GLU A 137 -7.92 5.10 -0.81
N VAL A 138 -8.39 4.28 -1.77
CA VAL A 138 -8.17 2.84 -1.74
C VAL A 138 -7.51 2.38 -3.02
N PHE A 139 -6.38 1.70 -2.87
CA PHE A 139 -5.55 1.19 -3.95
C PHE A 139 -5.63 -0.34 -3.99
N PHE A 140 -5.88 -0.88 -5.18
CA PHE A 140 -6.03 -2.32 -5.44
C PHE A 140 -4.98 -2.82 -6.45
N PRO A 141 -3.67 -2.74 -6.15
CA PRO A 141 -2.65 -3.26 -7.04
C PRO A 141 -2.71 -4.79 -7.13
N THR A 142 -2.56 -5.31 -8.34
CA THR A 142 -2.14 -6.70 -8.54
C THR A 142 -0.67 -6.86 -8.14
N MET A 143 -0.24 -8.07 -7.78
CA MET A 143 1.12 -8.30 -7.31
C MET A 143 2.21 -8.00 -8.36
N ASP A 144 1.87 -7.96 -9.66
CA ASP A 144 2.79 -7.53 -10.73
C ASP A 144 2.91 -6.00 -10.87
N ARG A 145 2.12 -5.23 -10.11
CA ARG A 145 2.02 -3.76 -10.16
C ARG A 145 2.46 -3.06 -8.87
N ILE A 146 3.06 -3.80 -7.94
CA ILE A 146 3.69 -3.25 -6.74
C ILE A 146 5.17 -3.63 -6.71
N GLU A 147 5.99 -2.72 -6.20
CA GLU A 147 7.40 -2.97 -5.90
C GLU A 147 7.70 -2.45 -4.49
N THR A 148 8.71 -3.05 -3.83
CA THR A 148 9.21 -2.55 -2.55
C THR A 148 10.72 -2.51 -2.56
N ALA A 149 11.29 -1.55 -1.82
CA ALA A 149 12.72 -1.42 -1.65
C ALA A 149 13.04 -0.95 -0.23
N TYR A 150 13.76 -1.80 0.51
CA TYR A 150 14.13 -1.57 1.90
C TYR A 150 15.65 -1.56 2.05
N THR A 151 16.18 -0.62 2.82
CA THR A 151 17.61 -0.57 3.20
C THR A 151 17.92 -1.49 4.38
N ASN A 152 16.89 -1.99 5.07
CA ASN A 152 16.94 -2.95 6.16
C ASN A 152 16.08 -4.18 5.82
N ASN A 153 16.44 -5.36 6.33
CA ASN A 153 15.69 -6.60 6.17
C ASN A 153 15.07 -7.11 7.49
N GLU A 154 15.26 -6.40 8.61
CA GLU A 154 14.76 -6.80 9.93
C GLU A 154 13.36 -6.25 10.24
N ILE A 155 13.16 -4.96 9.99
CA ILE A 155 11.92 -4.26 10.35
C ILE A 155 11.02 -4.20 9.12
N ALA A 156 9.79 -4.71 9.28
CA ALA A 156 8.76 -4.58 8.27
C ALA A 156 8.16 -3.18 8.30
N GLU A 157 7.87 -2.63 7.13
CA GLU A 157 7.21 -1.33 6.97
C GLU A 157 6.11 -1.43 5.91
N GLY A 158 4.98 -0.77 6.15
CA GLY A 158 3.85 -0.72 5.22
C GLY A 158 3.44 -2.11 4.69
N ALA A 159 3.42 -2.26 3.36
CA ALA A 159 3.04 -3.50 2.69
C ALA A 159 3.95 -4.71 3.01
N ALA A 160 5.17 -4.52 3.52
CA ALA A 160 6.03 -5.62 3.95
C ALA A 160 5.52 -6.35 5.20
N HIS A 161 4.48 -5.85 5.88
CA HIS A 161 3.78 -6.64 6.89
C HIS A 161 2.94 -7.79 6.30
N LEU A 162 2.72 -7.80 4.98
CA LEU A 162 2.04 -8.88 4.26
C LEU A 162 3.00 -9.94 3.69
N LYS A 163 4.31 -9.77 3.86
CA LYS A 163 5.31 -10.64 3.24
C LYS A 163 5.37 -12.01 3.91
N ASP A 164 5.65 -13.05 3.12
CA ASP A 164 6.04 -14.37 3.63
C ASP A 164 7.51 -14.35 4.07
N SER A 165 8.35 -13.61 3.34
CA SER A 165 9.76 -13.45 3.65
C SER A 165 10.33 -12.15 3.07
N ILE A 166 11.60 -11.87 3.38
CA ILE A 166 12.37 -10.79 2.77
C ILE A 166 13.41 -11.40 1.83
N SER A 167 13.70 -10.72 0.72
CA SER A 167 14.68 -11.16 -0.28
C SER A 167 16.12 -11.19 0.26
N GLY A 168 17.02 -11.80 -0.52
CA GLY A 168 18.44 -11.45 -0.46
C GLY A 168 18.69 -10.02 -1.01
N ALA A 169 19.95 -9.59 -1.07
CA ALA A 169 20.28 -8.32 -1.70
C ALA A 169 19.90 -8.36 -3.20
N ILE A 170 19.12 -7.37 -3.67
CA ILE A 170 18.63 -7.34 -5.06
C ILE A 170 19.58 -6.59 -5.99
N THR A 171 19.45 -6.82 -7.30
CA THR A 171 20.27 -6.17 -8.33
C THR A 171 19.67 -4.83 -8.81
N GLU A 172 18.34 -4.73 -8.88
CA GLU A 172 17.62 -3.62 -9.50
C GLU A 172 17.39 -2.44 -8.54
N HIS A 173 18.48 -1.79 -8.11
CA HIS A 173 18.44 -0.54 -7.34
C HIS A 173 19.68 0.32 -7.61
N GLY A 174 19.73 1.56 -7.10
CA GLY A 174 20.93 2.39 -7.19
C GLY A 174 21.19 3.04 -8.56
N TYR A 175 20.21 3.01 -9.47
CA TYR A 175 20.24 3.71 -10.75
C TYR A 175 18.85 4.27 -11.12
N TRP A 176 18.82 5.30 -11.97
CA TRP A 176 17.57 5.91 -12.44
C TRP A 176 16.76 4.95 -13.31
N GLY A 177 15.52 4.68 -12.90
CA GLY A 177 14.65 3.69 -13.55
C GLY A 177 14.62 2.32 -12.86
N SER A 178 15.46 2.10 -11.84
CA SER A 178 15.45 0.85 -11.08
C SER A 178 14.08 0.54 -10.45
N MET A 179 13.37 1.53 -9.91
CA MET A 179 11.98 1.40 -9.45
C MET A 179 11.07 0.74 -10.50
N ARG A 180 11.15 1.22 -11.76
CA ARG A 180 10.40 0.63 -12.87
C ARG A 180 10.84 -0.81 -13.10
N ASP A 181 12.14 -1.07 -13.12
CA ASP A 181 12.67 -2.42 -13.38
C ASP A 181 12.31 -3.43 -12.28
N ARG A 182 12.00 -2.98 -11.06
CA ARG A 182 11.49 -3.83 -9.97
C ARG A 182 10.02 -4.22 -10.11
N LEU A 183 9.23 -3.48 -10.88
CA LEU A 183 7.83 -3.84 -11.17
C LEU A 183 7.78 -5.00 -12.15
N PRO A 184 7.16 -6.15 -11.81
CA PRO A 184 7.13 -7.27 -12.73
C PRO A 184 6.42 -6.97 -14.06
N THR A 185 5.35 -6.17 -14.03
CA THR A 185 4.61 -5.78 -15.24
C THR A 185 5.46 -4.95 -16.23
N SER A 186 6.53 -4.29 -15.75
CA SER A 186 7.40 -3.46 -16.57
C SER A 186 8.19 -4.23 -17.65
N GLN A 187 8.30 -5.55 -17.48
CA GLN A 187 8.93 -6.46 -18.44
C GLN A 187 8.24 -6.40 -19.81
N THR A 188 6.92 -6.15 -19.83
CA THR A 188 6.10 -6.20 -21.05
C THR A 188 5.20 -4.99 -21.25
N ARG A 189 5.05 -4.11 -20.26
CA ARG A 189 4.18 -2.92 -20.34
C ARG A 189 4.92 -1.60 -20.10
N PRO A 190 4.61 -0.54 -20.88
CA PRO A 190 5.28 0.75 -20.73
C PRO A 190 4.82 1.51 -19.48
N LEU A 191 3.70 1.10 -18.85
CA LEU A 191 3.07 1.72 -17.69
C LEU A 191 2.56 3.14 -17.97
N GLU A 192 2.05 3.37 -19.18
CA GLU A 192 1.44 4.64 -19.56
C GLU A 192 0.11 4.87 -18.85
N VAL A 193 -0.16 6.13 -18.50
CA VAL A 193 -1.44 6.54 -17.94
C VAL A 193 -2.50 6.45 -19.05
N THR A 194 -3.59 5.75 -18.76
CA THR A 194 -4.75 5.65 -19.65
C THR A 194 -5.98 6.17 -18.90
N GLY A 195 -6.60 7.23 -19.41
CA GLY A 195 -7.76 7.88 -18.78
C GLY A 195 -7.46 9.26 -18.17
N GLN A 196 -8.51 9.95 -17.75
CA GLN A 196 -8.47 11.19 -16.97
C GLN A 196 -8.94 10.90 -15.54
N THR A 197 -8.34 11.53 -14.54
CA THR A 197 -8.90 11.55 -13.19
C THR A 197 -10.21 12.34 -13.22
N GLY A 198 -11.30 11.74 -12.75
CA GLY A 198 -12.55 12.47 -12.55
C GLY A 198 -12.32 13.61 -11.55
N ALA A 199 -12.80 14.80 -11.90
CA ALA A 199 -12.85 15.95 -11.00
C ALA A 199 -14.04 15.83 -10.05
#